data_AF-A0A7X2IKJ6-F1
#
_entry.id   AF-A0A7X2IKJ6-F1
#
_cell.length_a   1.000
_cell.length_b   1.000
_cell.length_c   1.000
_cell.angle_alpha   90.00
_cell.angle_beta   90.00
_cell.angle_gamma   90.00
#
_symmetry.space_group_name_H-M   'P 1'
#
loop_
_entity.id
_entity.type
_entity.pdbx_description
1 polymer ?
#
loop_
_entity_poly.entity_id
_entity_poly.type
_entity_poly.pdbx_seq_one_letter_code
_entity_poly.pdbx_strand_id
1 'polypeptide(L)'
;MASELVMDGQVASAKNTAWWLYIIHAVSFVFSLGAFSFIPLIINYVKRPETAGTFVHSHHSWQIRSFWWYLVWMVIGGALWITIIGIPLAIVIWCGAWLWKAYRLIKGLVDLNENRAMP
;
A
#
# COMPACT_ATOMS: atom_id res chain seq x y z
N MET A 1 20.51 3.05 27.34
CA MET A 1 19.59 2.12 28.04
C MET A 1 18.13 2.59 28.05
N ALA A 2 17.66 3.47 28.95
CA ALA A 2 16.22 3.81 29.01
C ALA A 2 15.67 4.48 27.73
N SER A 3 16.44 5.41 27.14
CA SER A 3 16.06 6.06 25.88
C SER A 3 16.00 5.08 24.69
N GLU A 4 16.91 4.10 24.64
CA GLU A 4 16.91 3.08 23.57
C GLU A 4 15.67 2.19 23.67
N LEU A 5 15.32 1.75 24.89
CA LEU A 5 14.11 0.95 25.13
C LEU A 5 12.83 1.68 24.71
N VAL A 6 12.75 3.00 24.95
CA VAL A 6 11.61 3.82 24.50
C VAL A 6 11.56 3.92 22.98
N MET A 7 12.71 4.11 22.31
CA MET A 7 12.78 4.14 20.84
C MET A 7 12.38 2.81 20.22
N ASP A 8 12.85 1.69 20.77
CA ASP A 8 12.49 0.34 20.31
C ASP A 8 10.98 0.09 20.43
N GLY A 9 10.38 0.52 21.54
CA GLY A 9 8.93 0.44 21.74
C GLY A 9 8.13 1.27 20.74
N GLN A 10 8.59 2.49 20.42
CA GLN A 10 7.96 3.35 19.41
C GLN A 10 8.06 2.75 18.01
N VAL A 11 9.22 2.22 17.63
CA VAL A 11 9.43 1.55 16.33
C VAL A 11 8.56 0.29 16.22
N ALA A 12 8.46 -0.51 17.28
CA ALA A 12 7.60 -1.69 17.31
C ALA A 12 6.10 -1.33 17.13
N SER A 13 5.63 -0.28 17.80
CA SER A 13 4.27 0.24 17.64
C SER A 13 4.00 0.77 16.22
N ALA A 14 4.96 1.51 15.65
CA ALA A 14 4.90 1.99 14.28
C ALA A 14 4.83 0.83 13.27
N LYS A 15 5.66 -0.20 13.46
CA LYS A 15 5.64 -1.43 12.65
C LYS A 15 4.29 -2.12 12.72
N ASN A 16 3.73 -2.29 13.92
CA ASN A 16 2.40 -2.91 14.11
C ASN A 16 1.30 -2.10 13.40
N THR A 17 1.37 -0.76 13.46
CA THR A 17 0.45 0.12 12.74
C THR A 17 0.55 -0.09 11.22
N ALA A 18 1.76 -0.03 10.67
CA ALA A 18 1.99 -0.24 9.23
C ALA A 18 1.57 -1.64 8.76
N TRP A 19 1.72 -2.66 9.61
CA TRP A 19 1.27 -4.03 9.36
C TRP A 19 -0.24 -4.10 9.21
N TRP A 20 -1.01 -3.51 10.14
CA TRP A 20 -2.47 -3.43 10.02
C TRP A 20 -2.91 -2.67 8.77
N LEU A 21 -2.21 -1.60 8.40
CA LEU A 21 -2.52 -0.87 7.18
C LEU A 21 -2.32 -1.73 5.92
N TYR A 22 -1.30 -2.60 5.87
CA TYR A 22 -1.17 -3.59 4.80
C TYR A 22 -2.37 -4.54 4.74
N ILE A 23 -2.83 -5.06 5.89
CA ILE A 23 -4.00 -5.95 5.95
C ILE A 23 -5.26 -5.23 5.50
N ILE A 24 -5.53 -4.02 5.99
CA ILE A 24 -6.73 -3.26 5.61
C ILE A 24 -6.69 -2.90 4.12
N HIS A 25 -5.52 -2.54 3.58
CA HIS A 25 -5.34 -2.36 2.14
C HIS A 25 -5.61 -3.66 1.36
N ALA A 26 -5.12 -4.80 1.83
CA ALA A 26 -5.33 -6.10 1.18
C ALA A 26 -6.79 -6.54 1.20
N VAL A 27 -7.48 -6.41 2.34
CA VAL A 27 -8.92 -6.70 2.45
C VAL A 27 -9.71 -5.77 1.53
N SER A 28 -9.42 -4.47 1.56
CA SER A 28 -10.07 -3.49 0.66
C SER A 28 -9.81 -3.83 -0.81
N PHE A 29 -8.59 -4.24 -1.15
CA PHE A 29 -8.19 -4.64 -2.49
C PHE A 29 -8.99 -5.85 -2.99
N VAL A 30 -9.16 -6.89 -2.17
CA VAL A 30 -9.88 -8.12 -2.54
C VAL A 30 -11.39 -7.89 -2.63
N PHE A 31 -11.99 -7.21 -1.65
CA PHE A 31 -13.46 -7.14 -1.52
C PHE A 31 -14.11 -5.91 -2.17
N SER A 32 -13.33 -4.88 -2.51
CA SER A 32 -13.87 -3.63 -3.09
C SER A 32 -13.08 -3.14 -4.31
N LEU A 33 -12.23 -4.00 -4.89
CA LEU A 33 -11.25 -3.61 -5.92
C LEU A 33 -10.42 -2.38 -5.50
N GLY A 34 -10.15 -2.25 -4.20
CA GLY A 34 -9.37 -1.16 -3.63
C GLY A 34 -10.16 0.11 -3.29
N ALA A 35 -11.48 0.18 -3.53
CA ALA A 35 -12.27 1.37 -3.21
C ALA A 35 -12.18 1.76 -1.73
N PHE A 36 -12.19 0.81 -0.79
CA PHE A 36 -12.07 1.14 0.65
C PHE A 36 -10.63 1.45 1.11
N SER A 37 -9.63 1.35 0.22
CA SER A 37 -8.24 1.68 0.55
C SER A 37 -8.00 3.18 0.83
N PHE A 38 -8.98 4.06 0.62
CA PHE A 38 -8.87 5.46 1.01
C PHE A 38 -8.72 5.62 2.54
N ILE A 39 -9.35 4.76 3.34
CA ILE A 39 -9.25 4.83 4.81
C ILE A 39 -7.80 4.57 5.28
N PRO A 40 -7.16 3.41 4.98
CA PRO A 40 -5.78 3.20 5.35
C PRO A 40 -4.80 4.14 4.63
N LEU A 41 -5.15 4.68 3.46
CA LEU A 41 -4.35 5.73 2.80
C LEU A 41 -4.25 7.01 3.64
N ILE A 42 -5.37 7.48 4.20
CA ILE A 42 -5.39 8.67 5.06
C ILE A 42 -4.49 8.42 6.28
N ILE A 43 -4.62 7.27 6.92
CA ILE A 43 -3.80 6.90 8.08
C ILE A 43 -2.32 6.83 7.69
N ASN A 44 -2.00 6.30 6.52
CA ASN A 44 -0.62 6.30 6.01
C ASN A 44 -0.04 7.72 5.95
N TYR A 45 -0.79 8.69 5.40
CA TYR A 45 -0.33 10.07 5.36
C TYR A 45 -0.15 10.69 6.75
N VAL A 46 -1.07 10.42 7.66
CA VAL A 46 -1.01 10.94 9.05
C VAL A 46 0.16 10.34 9.81
N LYS A 47 0.39 9.04 9.71
CA LYS A 47 1.43 8.32 10.47
C LYS A 47 2.83 8.38 9.88
N ARG A 48 2.94 8.60 8.56
CA ARG A 48 4.24 8.71 7.89
C ARG A 48 5.21 9.68 8.58
N PRO A 49 4.91 10.96 8.85
CA PRO A 49 5.86 11.89 9.46
C PRO A 49 6.33 11.44 10.85
N GLU A 50 5.48 10.77 11.63
CA GLU A 50 5.84 10.26 12.96
C GLU A 50 6.91 9.16 12.93
N THR A 51 7.08 8.50 11.77
CA THR A 51 8.02 7.38 11.60
C THR A 51 9.33 7.80 10.94
N ALA A 52 9.57 9.10 10.75
CA ALA A 52 10.78 9.62 10.12
C ALA A 52 12.05 9.10 10.80
N GLY A 53 13.08 8.78 10.01
CA GLY A 53 14.33 8.17 10.50
C GLY A 53 14.25 6.67 10.76
N THR A 54 13.10 6.03 10.58
CA THR A 54 12.92 4.57 10.71
C THR A 54 12.67 3.92 9.35
N PHE A 55 12.87 2.60 9.25
CA PHE A 55 12.50 1.85 8.05
C PHE A 55 10.98 1.89 7.79
N VAL A 56 10.15 2.02 8.84
CA VAL A 56 8.66 2.06 8.73
C VAL A 56 8.17 3.22 7.86
N HIS A 57 8.87 4.36 7.87
CA HIS A 57 8.56 5.51 7.00
C HIS A 57 8.53 5.14 5.51
N SER A 58 9.42 4.25 5.08
CA SER A 58 9.47 3.79 3.70
C SER A 58 8.25 2.91 3.35
N HIS A 59 7.69 2.15 4.30
CA HIS A 59 6.47 1.36 4.08
C HIS A 59 5.25 2.25 3.91
N HIS A 60 5.09 3.30 4.72
CA HIS A 60 4.01 4.28 4.48
C HIS A 60 4.12 4.90 3.08
N SER A 61 5.33 5.30 2.69
CA SER A 61 5.60 5.83 1.34
C SER A 61 5.32 4.80 0.23
N TRP A 62 5.60 3.52 0.48
CA TRP A 62 5.30 2.42 -0.43
C TRP A 62 3.79 2.18 -0.57
N GLN A 63 3.05 2.14 0.54
CA GLN A 63 1.59 1.96 0.53
C GLN A 63 0.90 3.12 -0.20
N ILE A 64 1.30 4.37 0.08
CA ILE A 64 0.80 5.58 -0.59
C ILE A 64 1.04 5.50 -2.11
N ARG A 65 2.29 5.29 -2.55
CA ARG A 65 2.60 5.17 -3.99
C ARG A 65 1.85 4.01 -4.64
N SER A 66 1.71 2.88 -3.93
CA SER A 66 0.96 1.72 -4.44
C SER A 66 -0.51 2.03 -4.64
N PHE A 67 -1.10 2.89 -3.82
CA PHE A 67 -2.49 3.30 -3.96
C PHE A 67 -2.67 4.14 -5.22
N TRP A 68 -1.88 5.21 -5.37
CA TRP A 68 -2.04 6.14 -6.49
C TRP A 68 -1.77 5.51 -7.84
N TRP A 69 -0.73 4.69 -7.96
CA TRP A 69 -0.47 3.96 -9.20
C TRP A 69 -1.56 2.96 -9.53
N TYR A 70 -2.11 2.27 -8.53
CA TYR A 70 -3.25 1.38 -8.76
C TYR A 70 -4.47 2.17 -9.25
N LEU A 71 -4.78 3.30 -8.61
CA LEU A 71 -5.87 4.18 -9.03
C LEU A 71 -5.68 4.69 -10.47
N VAL A 72 -4.47 5.08 -10.85
CA VAL A 72 -4.14 5.46 -12.24
C VAL A 72 -4.47 4.33 -13.22
N TRP A 73 -4.05 3.10 -12.94
CA TRP A 73 -4.38 1.96 -13.81
C TRP A 73 -5.87 1.65 -13.86
N MET A 74 -6.59 1.82 -12.73
CA MET A 74 -8.04 1.68 -12.71
C MET A 74 -8.71 2.72 -13.61
N VAL A 75 -8.27 3.98 -13.56
CA VAL A 75 -8.78 5.07 -14.42
C VAL A 75 -8.45 4.83 -15.90
N ILE A 76 -7.22 4.42 -16.23
CA ILE A 76 -6.82 4.11 -17.61
C ILE A 76 -7.68 2.98 -18.19
N GLY A 77 -7.84 1.88 -17.46
CA GLY A 77 -8.70 0.78 -17.90
C GLY A 77 -10.17 1.22 -18.01
N GLY A 78 -10.64 2.08 -17.10
CA GLY A 78 -11.99 2.65 -17.15
C GLY A 78 -12.22 3.50 -18.40
N ALA A 79 -11.25 4.34 -18.78
CA ALA A 79 -11.33 5.14 -20.00
C ALA A 79 -11.40 4.27 -21.27
N LEU A 80 -10.61 3.19 -21.33
CA LEU A 80 -10.61 2.26 -22.45
C LEU A 80 -11.92 1.45 -22.54
N TRP A 81 -12.49 1.07 -21.39
CA TRP A 81 -13.72 0.30 -21.29
C TRP A 81 -14.94 1.00 -21.90
N ILE A 82 -14.92 2.33 -22.00
CA ILE A 82 -16.00 3.11 -22.64
C ILE A 82 -16.12 2.79 -24.15
N THR A 83 -15.06 2.27 -24.76
CA THR A 83 -15.02 1.95 -26.19
C THR A 83 -15.07 0.44 -26.43
N ILE A 84 -15.84 -0.01 -27.43
CA ILE A 84 -15.94 -1.45 -27.76
C ILE A 84 -14.56 -2.05 -28.10
N ILE A 85 -13.73 -1.29 -28.82
CA ILE A 85 -12.38 -1.73 -29.23
C ILE A 85 -11.39 -1.73 -28.05
N GLY A 86 -11.59 -0.85 -27.06
CA GLY A 86 -10.72 -0.75 -25.88
C GLY A 86 -10.99 -1.76 -24.78
N ILE A 87 -12.15 -2.44 -24.78
CA ILE A 87 -12.52 -3.43 -23.76
C ILE A 87 -11.46 -4.53 -23.60
N PRO A 88 -10.97 -5.22 -24.66
CA PRO A 88 -9.94 -6.25 -24.50
C PRO A 88 -8.66 -5.71 -23.84
N LEU A 89 -8.25 -4.50 -24.19
CA LEU A 89 -7.07 -3.85 -23.61
C LEU A 89 -7.30 -3.45 -22.15
N ALA A 90 -8.49 -2.96 -21.81
CA ALA A 90 -8.87 -2.64 -20.44
C ALA A 90 -8.80 -3.88 -19.52
N ILE A 91 -9.26 -5.05 -19.99
CA ILE A 91 -9.18 -6.31 -19.24
C ILE A 91 -7.72 -6.64 -18.92
N VAL A 92 -6.84 -6.60 -19.93
CA VAL A 92 -5.41 -6.90 -19.74
C VAL A 92 -4.77 -5.93 -18.74
N ILE A 93 -5.07 -4.63 -18.85
CA ILE A 93 -4.56 -3.61 -17.92
C ILE A 93 -5.04 -3.86 -16.50
N TRP A 94 -6.33 -4.12 -16.29
CA TRP A 94 -6.87 -4.36 -14.96
C TRP A 94 -6.35 -5.66 -14.34
N CYS A 95 -6.23 -6.75 -15.11
CA CYS A 95 -5.60 -7.98 -14.64
C CYS A 95 -4.14 -7.75 -14.23
N GLY A 96 -3.37 -7.02 -15.05
CA GLY A 96 -1.99 -6.66 -14.75
C GLY A 96 -1.87 -5.78 -13.51
N ALA A 97 -2.71 -4.75 -13.40
CA ALA A 97 -2.76 -3.85 -12.24
C ALA A 97 -3.15 -4.57 -10.95
N TRP A 98 -4.08 -5.52 -11.03
CA TRP A 98 -4.49 -6.35 -9.91
C TRP A 98 -3.34 -7.22 -9.42
N LEU A 99 -2.68 -7.97 -10.31
CA LEU A 99 -1.52 -8.80 -9.98
C LEU A 99 -0.36 -7.96 -9.42
N TRP A 100 -0.09 -6.82 -10.04
CA TRP A 100 0.93 -5.88 -9.59
C TRP A 100 0.64 -5.33 -8.19
N LYS A 101 -0.62 -4.98 -7.90
CA LYS A 101 -1.04 -4.49 -6.57
C LYS A 101 -0.93 -5.57 -5.51
N ALA A 102 -1.35 -6.80 -5.82
CA ALA A 102 -1.21 -7.96 -4.93
C ALA A 102 0.27 -8.20 -4.59
N TYR A 103 1.15 -8.21 -5.59
CA TYR A 103 2.60 -8.30 -5.41
C TYR A 103 3.13 -7.21 -4.48
N ARG A 104 2.76 -5.94 -4.71
CA ARG A 104 3.22 -4.80 -3.90
C ARG A 104 2.81 -4.93 -2.43
N LEU A 105 1.62 -5.46 -2.16
CA LEU A 105 1.13 -5.69 -0.80
C LEU A 105 1.89 -6.83 -0.12
N ILE A 106 2.06 -7.96 -0.80
CA ILE A 106 2.80 -9.12 -0.27
C ILE A 106 4.25 -8.75 0.00
N LYS A 107 4.95 -8.17 -0.98
CA LYS A 107 6.34 -7.74 -0.83
C LYS A 107 6.50 -6.76 0.33
N GLY A 108 5.63 -5.74 0.39
CA GLY A 108 5.69 -4.72 1.42
C GLY A 108 5.46 -5.27 2.83
N LEU A 109 4.60 -6.28 2.98
CA LEU A 109 4.33 -6.95 4.25
C LEU A 109 5.50 -7.87 4.67
N VAL A 110 6.06 -8.62 3.73
CA VAL A 110 7.23 -9.49 3.95
C VAL A 110 8.44 -8.66 4.40
N ASP A 111 8.78 -7.61 3.65
CA ASP A 111 9.91 -6.73 4.00
C ASP A 111 9.69 -6.04 5.35
N LEU A 112 8.44 -5.65 5.68
CA LEU A 112 8.11 -5.06 6.99
C LEU A 112 8.38 -6.05 8.12
N ASN A 113 7.95 -7.31 7.95
CA ASN A 113 8.15 -8.36 8.94
C ASN A 113 9.64 -8.63 9.18
N GLU A 114 10.45 -8.56 8.13
CA GLU A 114 11.90 -8.74 8.15
C GLU A 114 12.68 -7.47 8.53
N ASN A 115 12.00 -6.40 8.98
CA ASN A 115 12.60 -5.11 9.36
C ASN A 115 13.44 -4.46 8.24
N ARG A 116 13.10 -4.72 6.97
CA ARG A 116 13.75 -4.11 5.81
C ARG A 116 12.97 -2.91 5.30
N ALA A 117 13.68 -1.85 4.92
CA ALA A 117 13.06 -0.70 4.26
C ALA A 117 12.58 -1.04 2.85
N MET A 118 11.54 -0.33 2.41
CA MET A 118 11.10 -0.30 1.02
C MET A 118 11.92 0.71 0.21
N PRO A 119 12.22 0.39 -1.07
CA PRO A 119 12.83 1.34 -2.00
C PRO A 119 11.85 2.42 -2.44
#